data_AF-A0A544STK3-F1
#
_entry.id   AF-A0A544STK3-F1
#
_cell.length_a   1.000
_cell.length_b   1.000
_cell.length_c   1.000
_cell.angle_alpha   90.00
_cell.angle_beta   90.00
_cell.angle_gamma   90.00
#
_symmetry.space_group_name_H-M   'P 1'
#
loop_
_entity.id
_entity.type
_entity.pdbx_description
1 polymer ?
#
loop_
_entity_poly.entity_id
_entity_poly.type
_entity_poly.pdbx_seq_one_letter_code
_entity_poly.pdbx_strand_id
1 'polypeptide(L)'
;MIVWFIIGIGSSTLLYEFVKPSYTYAEAKAIVEQRYDTEVIDSHFTTITQVESGKEVYRMNAIKDSKEIELVFNPYTKQIIFLK
;
A
#
# COMPACT_ATOMS: atom_id res chain seq x y z
N MET A 1 36.95 21.25 33.07
CA MET A 1 35.99 20.29 33.66
C MET A 1 34.78 20.20 32.74
N ILE A 2 34.72 19.11 31.97
CA ILE A 2 33.57 18.41 31.35
C ILE A 2 32.34 19.30 31.00
N VAL A 3 32.22 19.80 29.77
CA VAL A 3 31.53 19.17 28.60
C VAL A 3 30.08 18.78 28.89
N TRP A 4 29.13 19.54 28.35
CA TRP A 4 27.79 19.04 27.98
C TRP A 4 27.41 19.58 26.59
N PHE A 5 28.16 19.18 25.59
CA PHE A 5 27.63 19.00 24.23
C PHE A 5 27.35 17.52 24.08
N ILE A 6 26.13 17.05 24.41
CA ILE A 6 25.61 15.78 23.87
C ILE A 6 24.12 15.96 23.55
N ILE A 7 23.89 16.42 22.32
CA ILE A 7 23.02 15.74 21.37
C ILE A 7 21.55 15.64 21.80
N GLY A 8 20.78 16.67 21.46
CA GLY A 8 19.35 16.55 21.19
C GLY A 8 19.08 15.74 19.91
N ILE A 9 19.48 14.46 19.88
CA ILE A 9 18.92 13.48 18.95
C ILE A 9 17.71 12.90 19.68
N GLY A 10 16.64 13.68 19.74
CA GLY A 10 15.40 13.28 20.39
C GLY A 10 14.15 13.54 19.56
N SER A 11 14.23 14.27 18.45
CA SER A 11 13.02 14.77 17.79
C SER A 11 13.04 14.71 16.26
N SER A 12 13.96 13.96 15.66
CA SER A 12 13.92 13.71 14.20
C SER A 12 13.72 12.24 13.85
N THR A 13 13.69 11.34 14.85
CA THR A 13 13.83 9.90 14.59
C THR A 13 12.54 9.19 14.18
N LEU A 14 11.33 9.76 14.34
CA LEU A 14 10.10 8.96 14.18
C LEU A 14 8.89 9.73 13.62
N LEU A 15 9.11 10.74 12.76
CA LEU A 15 8.03 11.24 11.88
C LEU A 15 7.86 10.37 10.62
N TYR A 16 8.42 9.17 10.62
CA TYR A 16 7.81 8.08 9.89
C TYR A 16 6.75 7.50 10.83
N GLU A 17 5.64 8.22 11.00
CA GLU A 17 4.40 7.55 11.32
C GLU A 17 4.19 6.58 10.16
N PHE A 18 4.68 5.35 10.33
CA PHE A 18 4.20 4.19 9.62
C PHE A 18 2.73 4.10 9.99
N VAL A 19 1.90 4.92 9.34
CA VAL A 19 0.45 4.76 9.41
C VAL A 19 0.27 3.32 8.95
N LYS A 20 -0.21 2.48 9.86
CA LYS A 20 -0.46 1.09 9.55
C LYS A 20 -1.54 1.05 8.47
N PRO A 21 -1.39 0.25 7.41
CA PRO A 21 -2.46 0.07 6.45
C PRO A 21 -3.76 -0.32 7.15
N SER A 22 -4.87 0.32 6.79
CA SER A 22 -6.21 0.04 7.32
C SER A 22 -6.76 -1.29 6.78
N TYR A 23 -6.25 -1.73 5.63
CA TYR A 23 -6.62 -2.98 4.96
C TYR A 23 -5.37 -3.77 4.64
N THR A 24 -5.39 -5.05 4.97
CA THR A 24 -4.39 -6.02 4.50
C THR A 24 -4.60 -6.34 3.02
N TYR A 25 -3.59 -6.94 2.39
CA TYR A 25 -3.73 -7.41 1.01
C TYR A 25 -4.85 -8.43 0.83
N ALA A 26 -5.04 -9.35 1.79
CA ALA A 26 -6.11 -10.34 1.73
C ALA A 26 -7.50 -9.68 1.76
N GLU A 27 -7.68 -8.66 2.60
CA GLU A 27 -8.91 -7.86 2.63
C GLU A 27 -9.09 -7.06 1.35
N ALA A 28 -8.02 -6.44 0.84
CA ALA A 28 -8.05 -5.71 -0.42
C ALA A 28 -8.43 -6.61 -1.60
N LYS A 29 -7.88 -7.83 -1.67
CA LYS A 29 -8.25 -8.85 -2.66
C LYS A 29 -9.73 -9.19 -2.56
N ALA A 30 -10.21 -9.55 -1.37
CA ALA A 30 -11.62 -9.88 -1.17
C ALA A 30 -12.56 -8.72 -1.55
N ILE A 31 -12.18 -7.48 -1.24
CA ILE A 31 -12.95 -6.28 -1.61
C ILE A 31 -13.01 -6.12 -3.14
N VAL A 32 -11.89 -6.30 -3.82
CA VAL A 32 -11.80 -6.17 -5.29
C VAL A 32 -12.66 -7.25 -5.96
N GLU A 33 -12.49 -8.50 -5.57
CA GLU A 33 -13.23 -9.64 -6.14
C GLU A 33 -14.74 -9.48 -5.91
N GLN A 34 -15.16 -9.15 -4.69
CA GLN A 34 -16.57 -8.98 -4.34
C GLN A 34 -17.22 -7.79 -5.04
N ARG A 35 -16.52 -6.66 -5.16
CA ARG A 35 -17.11 -5.41 -5.67
C ARG A 35 -17.16 -5.36 -7.19
N TYR A 36 -16.20 -5.99 -7.86
CA TYR A 36 -16.04 -5.85 -9.31
C TYR A 36 -16.36 -7.11 -10.11
N ASP A 37 -16.70 -8.21 -9.44
CA ASP A 37 -16.94 -9.53 -10.02
C ASP A 37 -15.74 -9.96 -10.89
N THR A 38 -14.56 -9.85 -10.28
CA THR A 38 -13.27 -10.11 -10.91
C THR A 38 -12.54 -11.18 -10.15
N GLU A 39 -11.74 -11.99 -10.84
CA GLU A 39 -10.86 -12.97 -10.21
C GLU A 39 -9.45 -12.38 -10.11
N VAL A 40 -8.92 -12.18 -8.90
CA VAL A 40 -7.55 -11.69 -8.73
C VAL A 40 -6.59 -12.86 -8.93
N ILE A 41 -5.92 -12.87 -10.09
CA ILE A 41 -4.97 -13.89 -10.54
C ILE A 41 -3.55 -13.68 -10.01
N ASP A 42 -3.29 -12.54 -9.38
CA ASP A 42 -1.95 -12.18 -8.93
C ASP A 42 -1.43 -13.11 -7.81
N SER A 43 -0.19 -13.58 -7.98
CA SER A 43 0.53 -14.41 -7.01
C SER A 43 1.66 -13.66 -6.30
N HIS A 44 1.93 -12.42 -6.70
CA HIS A 44 3.01 -11.63 -6.13
C HIS A 44 2.45 -10.48 -5.31
N PHE A 45 2.62 -10.59 -3.98
CA PHE A 45 2.51 -9.49 -3.02
C PHE A 45 3.59 -8.44 -3.35
N THR A 46 3.40 -7.69 -4.42
CA THR A 46 4.28 -6.58 -4.77
C THR A 46 3.70 -5.36 -4.08
N THR A 47 4.01 -5.23 -2.79
CA THR A 47 3.83 -3.98 -2.06
C THR A 47 4.78 -2.95 -2.67
N ILE A 48 4.27 -2.17 -3.61
CA ILE A 48 5.03 -1.08 -4.21
C ILE A 48 4.75 0.13 -3.35
N THR A 49 5.73 0.54 -2.55
CA THR A 49 5.74 1.89 -2.00
C THR A 49 5.99 2.82 -3.16
N GLN A 50 4.95 3.46 -3.69
CA GLN A 50 5.12 4.40 -4.80
C GLN A 50 5.86 5.63 -4.25
N VAL A 51 7.14 5.72 -4.60
CA VAL A 51 8.15 6.59 -3.97
C VAL A 51 7.86 8.09 -4.20
N GLU A 52 6.96 8.44 -5.13
CA GLU A 52 6.55 9.84 -5.36
C GLU A 52 5.68 10.44 -4.24
N SER A 53 5.12 9.62 -3.34
CA SER A 53 4.36 10.13 -2.18
C SER A 53 4.59 9.37 -0.88
N GLY A 54 5.50 8.38 -0.88
CA GLY A 54 5.82 7.59 0.31
C GLY A 54 4.64 6.74 0.83
N LYS A 55 3.61 6.52 0.01
CA LYS A 55 2.42 5.75 0.40
C LYS A 55 2.52 4.33 -0.14
N GLU A 56 2.27 3.36 0.74
CA GLU A 56 2.11 1.96 0.40
C GLU A 56 0.86 1.78 -0.45
N VAL A 57 0.97 1.07 -1.58
CA VAL A 57 -0.19 0.65 -2.39
C VAL A 57 -0.05 -0.82 -2.79
N TYR A 58 -1.18 -1.50 -2.96
CA TYR A 58 -1.23 -2.87 -3.45
C TYR A 58 -1.54 -2.87 -4.93
N ARG A 59 -0.60 -3.30 -5.75
CA ARG A 59 -0.83 -3.58 -7.16
C ARG A 59 -1.34 -5.01 -7.32
N MET A 60 -2.35 -5.21 -8.16
CA MET A 60 -2.97 -6.50 -8.39
C MET A 60 -3.35 -6.65 -9.85
N ASN A 61 -3.12 -7.84 -10.41
CA ASN A 61 -3.70 -8.27 -11.66
C ASN A 61 -4.97 -9.08 -11.41
N ALA A 62 -6.04 -8.73 -12.10
CA ALA A 62 -7.32 -9.43 -12.04
C ALA A 62 -7.82 -9.77 -13.43
N ILE A 63 -8.67 -10.79 -13.55
CA ILE A 63 -9.40 -11.11 -14.77
C ILE A 63 -10.83 -10.62 -14.60
N LYS A 64 -11.28 -9.85 -15.59
CA LYS A 64 -12.67 -9.42 -15.74
C LYS A 64 -13.11 -9.65 -17.18
N ASP A 65 -14.25 -10.31 -17.39
CA ASP A 65 -14.79 -10.55 -18.74
C ASP A 65 -13.76 -11.22 -19.69
N SER A 66 -12.97 -12.17 -19.18
CA SER A 66 -11.85 -12.82 -19.89
C SER A 66 -10.71 -11.89 -20.32
N LYS A 67 -10.64 -10.68 -19.78
CA LYS A 67 -9.54 -9.73 -19.98
C LYS A 67 -8.75 -9.56 -18.69
N GLU A 68 -7.44 -9.59 -18.81
CA GLU A 68 -6.57 -9.17 -17.73
C GLU A 68 -6.68 -7.65 -17.56
N ILE A 69 -6.84 -7.22 -16.32
CA ILE A 69 -6.88 -5.83 -15.90
C ILE A 69 -5.87 -5.64 -14.77
N GLU A 70 -5.16 -4.52 -14.82
CA GLU A 70 -4.26 -4.13 -13.74
C GLU A 70 -4.93 -3.08 -12.86
N LEU A 71 -4.86 -3.25 -11.55
CA LEU A 71 -5.43 -2.32 -10.58
C LEU A 71 -4.49 -2.04 -9.42
N VAL A 72 -4.70 -0.88 -8.80
CA VAL A 72 -4.00 -0.43 -7.60
C VAL A 72 -5.02 -0.15 -6.51
N PHE A 73 -4.83 -0.79 -5.37
CA PHE A 73 -5.61 -0.60 -4.17
C PHE A 73 -4.81 0.23 -3.16
N ASN A 74 -5.42 1.32 -2.67
CA ASN A 74 -4.87 2.12 -1.59
C ASN A 74 -5.33 1.55 -0.24
N PRO A 75 -4.41 0.98 0.57
CA PRO A 75 -4.77 0.29 1.80
C PRO A 75 -5.09 1.22 2.97
N TYR A 76 -4.98 2.53 2.78
CA TYR A 76 -5.37 3.54 3.77
C TYR A 76 -6.78 4.06 3.52
N THR A 77 -7.15 4.26 2.24
CA THR A 77 -8.38 4.95 1.84
C THR A 77 -9.42 4.03 1.21
N LYS A 78 -9.09 2.76 0.93
CA LYS A 78 -9.94 1.83 0.16
C LYS A 78 -10.18 2.28 -1.29
N GLN A 79 -9.37 3.22 -1.80
CA GLN A 79 -9.47 3.67 -3.18
C GLN A 79 -8.91 2.60 -4.13
N ILE A 80 -9.61 2.37 -5.24
CA ILE A 80 -9.21 1.41 -6.28
C ILE A 80 -9.06 2.20 -7.59
N ILE A 81 -7.91 2.05 -8.23
CA ILE A 81 -7.57 2.71 -9.49
C ILE A 81 -7.27 1.62 -10.51
N PHE A 82 -7.97 1.63 -11.65
CA PHE A 82 -7.69 0.75 -12.78
C PHE A 82 -6.61 1.40 -13.64
N LEU A 83 -5.53 0.69 -13.90
CA LEU A 83 -4.38 1.20 -14.65
C LEU A 83 -4.52 0.94 -16.15
N LYS A 84 -4.81 -0.30 -16.55
CA LYS A 84 -5.07 -0.66 -17.95
C LYS A 84 -5.66 -2.06 -18.10
#